data_AF-A0A2D7NHB7-F1
#
_entry.id   AF-A0A2D7NHB7-F1
#
_cell.length_a   1.000
_cell.length_b   1.000
_cell.length_c   1.000
_cell.angle_alpha   90.00
_cell.angle_beta   90.00
_cell.angle_gamma   90.00
#
_symmetry.space_group_name_H-M   'P 1'
#
loop_
_entity.id
_entity.type
_entity.pdbx_description
1 polymer ?
#
loop_
_entity_poly.entity_id
_entity_poly.type
_entity_poly.pdbx_seq_one_letter_code
_entity_poly.pdbx_strand_id
1 'polypeptide(L)'
;MEIRDFQQLIRERYFETDSERGVPGTFLWLTEELGELASELADRERGTGDPDALALEFADVLAWIATIANVCEIDLEAAITRKYVEGGGPKGTK
;
A
#
# COMPACT_ATOMS: atom_id res chain seq x y z
N MET A 1 -8.84 13.40 0.73
CA MET A 1 -8.74 12.17 -0.06
C MET A 1 -9.12 11.04 0.86
N GLU A 2 -10.15 10.29 0.51
CA GLU A 2 -10.52 9.05 1.20
C GLU A 2 -9.71 7.87 0.64
N ILE A 3 -9.75 6.72 1.33
CA ILE A 3 -9.01 5.53 0.89
C ILE A 3 -9.53 5.06 -0.46
N ARG A 4 -10.86 5.11 -0.66
CA ARG A 4 -11.48 4.77 -1.94
C ARG A 4 -11.02 5.68 -3.07
N ASP A 5 -10.91 7.00 -2.84
CA ASP A 5 -10.44 7.95 -3.86
C ASP A 5 -9.03 7.61 -4.32
N PHE A 6 -8.13 7.34 -3.38
CA PHE A 6 -6.76 6.94 -3.67
C PHE A 6 -6.71 5.63 -4.45
N GLN A 7 -7.48 4.62 -4.03
CA GLN A 7 -7.54 3.34 -4.74
C GLN A 7 -8.04 3.50 -6.18
N GLN A 8 -9.06 4.33 -6.41
CA GLN A 8 -9.57 4.63 -7.75
C GLN A 8 -8.53 5.35 -8.61
N LEU A 9 -7.82 6.33 -8.06
CA LEU A 9 -6.73 7.01 -8.75
C LEU A 9 -5.66 6.03 -9.26
N ILE A 10 -5.27 5.07 -8.42
CA ILE A 10 -4.32 4.02 -8.81
C ILE A 10 -4.92 3.11 -9.89
N ARG A 11 -6.20 2.73 -9.74
CA ARG A 11 -6.90 1.88 -10.72
C ARG A 11 -6.94 2.54 -12.10
N GLU A 12 -7.33 3.80 -12.17
CA GLU A 12 -7.47 4.55 -13.42
C GLU A 12 -6.15 4.65 -14.20
N ARG A 13 -5.02 4.69 -13.50
CA ARG A 13 -3.70 4.86 -14.12
C ARG A 13 -3.03 3.56 -14.54
N TYR A 14 -3.19 2.50 -13.75
CA TYR A 14 -2.29 1.35 -13.86
C TYR A 14 -3.00 -0.01 -14.01
N PHE A 15 -4.33 -0.06 -13.83
CA PHE A 15 -5.06 -1.33 -13.74
C PHE A 15 -4.89 -2.25 -14.95
N GLU A 16 -4.86 -1.73 -16.18
CA GLU A 16 -4.69 -2.53 -17.39
C GLU A 16 -3.36 -3.29 -17.36
N THR A 17 -2.25 -2.57 -17.20
CA THR A 17 -0.90 -3.15 -17.15
C THR A 17 -0.72 -4.08 -15.95
N ASP A 18 -1.24 -3.70 -14.78
CA ASP A 18 -1.07 -4.48 -13.55
C ASP A 18 -1.89 -5.77 -13.57
N SER A 19 -3.06 -5.74 -14.21
CA SER A 19 -3.92 -6.92 -14.42
C SER A 19 -3.28 -7.91 -15.40
N GLU A 20 -2.64 -7.41 -16.45
CA GLU A 20 -1.87 -8.24 -17.38
C GLU A 20 -0.67 -8.91 -16.71
N ARG A 21 0.03 -8.19 -15.80
CA ARG A 21 1.12 -8.76 -14.99
C ARG A 21 0.64 -9.83 -14.00
N GLY A 22 -0.62 -9.73 -13.56
CA GLY A 22 -1.26 -10.66 -12.64
C GLY A 22 -0.76 -10.55 -11.20
N VAL A 23 -1.44 -11.26 -10.29
CA VAL A 23 -1.21 -11.18 -8.84
C VAL A 23 0.24 -11.52 -8.43
N PRO A 24 0.87 -12.62 -8.92
CA PRO A 24 2.22 -12.96 -8.48
C PRO A 24 3.27 -11.91 -8.86
N GLY A 25 3.18 -11.37 -10.09
CA GLY A 25 4.11 -10.34 -10.55
C GLY A 25 3.88 -9.01 -9.84
N THR A 26 2.63 -8.65 -9.58
CA THR A 26 2.28 -7.44 -8.82
C THR A 26 2.72 -7.54 -7.36
N PHE A 27 2.62 -8.72 -6.75
CA PHE A 27 3.15 -8.95 -5.40
C PHE A 27 4.68 -8.81 -5.34
N LEU A 28 5.40 -9.22 -6.39
CA LEU A 28 6.84 -9.03 -6.46
C LEU A 28 7.23 -7.54 -6.40
N TRP A 29 6.54 -6.68 -7.16
CA TRP A 29 6.75 -5.23 -7.09
C TRP A 29 6.43 -4.67 -5.69
N LEU A 30 5.32 -5.09 -5.06
CA LEU A 30 5.03 -4.71 -3.68
C LEU A 30 6.17 -5.10 -2.70
N THR A 31 6.84 -6.24 -2.90
CA THR A 31 7.96 -6.62 -2.05
C THR A 31 9.23 -5.79 -2.26
N GLU A 32 9.44 -5.27 -3.47
CA GLU A 32 10.54 -4.34 -3.77
C GLU A 32 10.38 -3.04 -2.98
N GLU A 33 9.17 -2.50 -3.01
CA GLU A 33 8.78 -1.23 -2.37
C GLU A 33 8.81 -1.32 -0.84
N LEU A 34 8.50 -2.50 -0.29
CA LEU A 34 8.75 -2.79 1.12
C LEU A 34 10.25 -2.79 1.46
N GLY A 35 11.10 -3.18 0.52
CA GLY A 35 12.56 -3.15 0.66
C GLY A 35 13.13 -1.74 0.59
N GLU A 36 12.61 -0.89 -0.29
CA GLU A 36 12.97 0.52 -0.39
C GLU A 36 12.55 1.27 0.89
N LEU A 37 11.31 1.09 1.35
CA LEU A 37 10.87 1.59 2.65
C LEU A 37 11.74 1.10 3.81
N ALA A 38 12.14 -0.17 3.83
CA ALA A 38 13.02 -0.70 4.87
C ALA A 38 14.41 -0.05 4.86
N SER A 39 14.91 0.32 3.69
CA SER A 39 16.20 0.98 3.52
C SER A 39 16.15 2.41 4.06
N GLU A 40 15.13 3.19 3.69
CA GLU A 40 14.93 4.55 4.20
C GLU A 40 14.68 4.58 5.72
N LEU A 41 13.94 3.60 6.25
CA LEU A 41 13.77 3.44 7.70
C LEU A 41 15.11 3.18 8.40
N ALA A 42 15.97 2.33 7.83
CA ALA A 42 17.28 2.06 8.40
C ALA A 42 18.18 3.29 8.40
N ASP A 43 18.13 4.10 7.34
CA ASP A 43 18.90 5.34 7.24
C ASP A 43 18.38 6.42 8.19
N ARG A 44 17.06 6.52 8.41
CA ARG A 44 16.47 7.34 9.47
C ARG A 44 17.02 6.96 10.85
N GLU A 45 17.08 5.67 11.19
CA GLU A 45 17.60 5.23 12.50
C GLU A 45 19.13 5.44 12.64
N ARG A 46 19.86 5.46 11.51
CA ARG A 46 21.29 5.85 11.48
C ARG A 46 21.52 7.35 11.57
N GLY A 47 20.47 8.18 11.51
CA GLY A 47 20.58 9.63 11.48
C GLY A 47 21.07 10.20 10.15
N THR A 48 21.01 9.41 9.08
CA THR A 48 21.41 9.80 7.71
C THR A 48 20.24 9.86 6.74
N GLY A 49 19.03 9.50 7.18
CA GLY A 49 17.85 9.42 6.33
C GLY A 49 17.31 10.78 5.88
N ASP A 50 16.63 10.77 4.75
CA ASP A 50 15.88 11.90 4.22
C ASP A 50 14.39 11.75 4.59
N PRO A 51 13.81 12.64 5.42
CA PRO A 51 12.41 12.57 5.79
C PRO A 51 11.46 12.61 4.60
N ASP A 52 11.82 13.32 3.52
CA ASP A 52 10.98 13.44 2.33
C ASP A 52 11.02 12.14 1.52
N ALA A 53 12.20 11.54 1.34
CA ALA A 53 12.34 10.23 0.69
C ALA A 53 11.56 9.15 1.46
N LEU A 54 11.73 9.08 2.78
CA LEU A 54 10.98 8.14 3.63
C LEU A 54 9.45 8.30 3.48
N ALA A 55 8.97 9.55 3.40
CA ALA A 55 7.54 9.80 3.22
C ALA A 55 7.02 9.31 1.86
N LEU A 56 7.84 9.40 0.80
CA LEU A 56 7.51 8.87 -0.53
C LEU A 56 7.44 7.34 -0.52
N GLU A 57 8.38 6.66 0.13
CA GLU A 57 8.36 5.20 0.24
C GLU A 57 7.11 4.66 0.97
N PHE A 58 6.63 5.38 1.99
CA PHE A 58 5.34 5.05 2.61
C PHE A 58 4.16 5.20 1.63
N ALA A 59 4.21 6.20 0.76
CA ALA A 59 3.19 6.41 -0.26
C ALA A 59 3.25 5.32 -1.33
N ASP A 60 4.44 4.88 -1.74
CA ASP A 60 4.61 3.85 -2.76
C ASP A 60 4.15 2.47 -2.25
N VAL A 61 4.46 2.11 -1.00
CA VAL A 61 3.89 0.89 -0.38
C VAL A 61 2.37 0.93 -0.36
N LEU A 62 1.76 2.08 -0.04
CA LEU A 62 0.30 2.23 -0.10
C LEU A 62 -0.23 2.13 -1.54
N ALA A 63 0.45 2.71 -2.52
CA ALA A 63 0.08 2.62 -3.93
C ALA A 63 0.07 1.17 -4.40
N TRP A 64 1.10 0.38 -4.06
CA TRP A 64 1.20 -1.02 -4.44
C TRP A 64 0.21 -1.94 -3.71
N ILE A 65 -0.15 -1.61 -2.47
CA ILE A 65 -1.29 -2.26 -1.78
C ILE A 65 -2.60 -1.98 -2.53
N ALA A 66 -2.83 -0.73 -2.97
CA ALA A 66 -4.00 -0.39 -3.78
C ALA A 66 -3.97 -1.11 -5.15
N THR A 67 -2.81 -1.20 -5.79
CA THR A 67 -2.61 -1.93 -7.04
C THR A 67 -3.01 -3.40 -6.92
N ILE A 68 -2.47 -4.12 -5.94
CA ILE A 68 -2.80 -5.55 -5.78
C ILE A 68 -4.27 -5.74 -5.36
N ALA A 69 -4.84 -4.82 -4.59
CA ALA A 69 -6.27 -4.85 -4.24
C ALA A 69 -7.15 -4.64 -5.48
N ASN A 70 -6.77 -3.74 -6.39
CA ASN A 70 -7.45 -3.53 -7.66
C ASN A 70 -7.44 -4.78 -8.53
N VAL A 71 -6.28 -5.41 -8.71
CA VAL A 71 -6.14 -6.67 -9.47
C VAL A 71 -6.97 -7.80 -8.84
N CYS A 72 -7.10 -7.80 -7.51
CA CYS A 72 -7.93 -8.76 -6.78
C CYS A 72 -9.43 -8.38 -6.72
N GLU A 73 -9.84 -7.25 -7.30
CA GLU A 73 -11.21 -6.71 -7.21
C GLU A 73 -11.70 -6.52 -5.75
N ILE A 74 -10.83 -6.03 -4.88
CA ILE A 74 -11.11 -5.78 -3.46
C ILE A 74 -11.28 -4.27 -3.21
N ASP A 75 -12.40 -3.85 -2.62
CA ASP A 75 -12.56 -2.48 -2.08
C ASP A 75 -11.83 -2.37 -0.72
N LEU A 76 -10.74 -1.61 -0.68
CA LEU A 76 -9.90 -1.45 0.51
C LEU A 76 -10.64 -0.74 1.64
N GLU A 77 -11.38 0.33 1.32
CA GLU A 77 -12.07 1.13 2.32
C GLU A 77 -13.17 0.31 3.01
N ALA A 78 -13.93 -0.47 2.24
CA ALA A 78 -14.93 -1.39 2.78
C ALA A 78 -14.28 -2.48 3.65
N ALA A 79 -13.15 -3.06 3.19
CA ALA A 79 -12.42 -4.07 3.95
C ALA A 79 -11.87 -3.52 5.28
N ILE A 80 -11.29 -2.32 5.26
CA ILE A 80 -10.78 -1.63 6.44
C ILE A 80 -11.92 -1.25 7.38
N THR A 81 -13.03 -0.73 6.85
CA THR A 81 -14.21 -0.34 7.62
C THR A 81 -14.76 -1.53 8.38
N ARG A 82 -15.02 -2.65 7.70
CA ARG A 82 -15.50 -3.89 8.32
C ARG A 82 -14.53 -4.43 9.37
N LYS A 83 -13.22 -4.33 9.12
CA LYS A 83 -12.23 -4.95 10.01
C LYS A 83 -11.88 -4.09 11.21
N TYR A 84 -11.78 -2.77 11.08
CA TYR A 84 -11.18 -1.92 12.11
C TYR A 84 -12.10 -0.79 12.61
N VAL A 85 -13.10 -0.39 11.83
CA VAL A 85 -13.97 0.76 12.18
C VAL A 85 -15.29 0.27 12.77
N GLU A 86 -15.98 -0.64 12.07
CA GLU A 86 -17.23 -1.22 12.53
C GLU A 86 -17.02 -1.97 13.85
N GLY A 87 -17.85 -1.65 14.85
CA GLY A 87 -17.81 -2.30 16.16
C GLY A 87 -16.54 -2.05 16.99
N GLY A 88 -15.70 -1.07 16.60
CA GLY A 88 -14.46 -0.73 17.31
C GLY A 88 -13.27 -1.65 17.00
N GLY A 89 -13.40 -2.52 15.99
CA GLY A 89 -12.33 -3.40 15.53
C GLY A 89 -11.90 -4.49 16.54
N PRO A 90 -10.91 -5.33 16.16
CA PRO A 90 -10.33 -6.34 17.03
C PRO A 90 -9.76 -5.70 18.29
N LYS A 91 -10.09 -6.26 19.46
CA LYS A 91 -9.38 -5.92 20.70
C LYS A 91 -7.91 -6.21 20.50
N GLY A 92 -7.06 -5.21 20.70
CA GLY A 92 -5.61 -5.34 20.56
C GLY A 92 -5.08 -6.37 21.55
N THR A 93 -4.93 -7.61 21.10
CA THR A 93 -4.12 -8.63 21.77
C THR A 93 -3.00 -8.99 20.81
N LYS A 94 -1.90 -8.25 20.94
CA LYS A 94 -0.56 -8.70 20.56
C LYS A 94 0.33 -8.48 21.78
#